data_AF-A0A7K9TFZ3-F1
#
_entry.id   AF-A0A7K9TFZ3-F1
#
_cell.length_a   1.000
_cell.length_b   1.000
_cell.length_c   1.000
_cell.angle_alpha   90.00
_cell.angle_beta   90.00
_cell.angle_gamma   90.00
#
_symmetry.space_group_name_H-M   'P 1'
#
loop_
_entity.id
_entity.type
_entity.pdbx_description
1 polymer ?
#
loop_
_entity_poly.entity_id
_entity_poly.type
_entity_poly.pdbx_seq_one_letter_code
_entity_poly.pdbx_strand_id
1 'polypeptide(L)'
;MDEQCAATNLKPLYLTLEAPSFYTWTSAVGFAKGDMLCKHMCRALEQEFMVSREERFLDGTRCEQDGSGHHGAFSLCVMGSCRAFGCDGQLDSKKTMDSCKVCGGDNSTCTKVSGSYTEGKAKEYVTFLSLPYHSTLVHVTNWRPLFTHLAVKVKGQYVVAGKGKISLNVTYPSVLEDSQINYKVFLTKDNLPSLEEVHVDGPTQEDIEIQVYRRYAKEFGDATNPDITFSYFVPKENLTYLWVPQQGPCSVTCGEGEA
;
A
#
# COMPACT_ATOMS: atom_id res chain seq x y z
N MET A 1 -11.75 -5.09 13.73
CA MET A 1 -11.88 -6.51 14.13
C MET A 1 -11.13 -6.80 15.42
N ASP A 2 -9.88 -6.34 15.56
CA ASP A 2 -9.06 -6.59 16.76
C ASP A 2 -9.76 -6.18 18.07
N GLU A 3 -10.40 -5.00 18.11
CA GLU A 3 -11.15 -4.54 19.29
C GLU A 3 -12.30 -5.50 19.67
N GLN A 4 -13.06 -6.01 18.67
CA GLN A 4 -14.15 -6.95 18.90
C GLN A 4 -13.62 -8.31 19.40
N CYS A 5 -12.48 -8.79 18.88
CA CYS A 5 -11.80 -9.96 19.42
C CYS A 5 -11.31 -9.75 20.86
N ALA A 6 -10.64 -8.62 21.12
CA ALA A 6 -10.08 -8.28 22.43
C ALA A 6 -11.16 -8.11 23.52
N ALA A 7 -12.36 -7.67 23.16
CA ALA A 7 -13.51 -7.63 24.07
C ALA A 7 -13.87 -9.02 24.65
N THR A 8 -13.42 -10.11 24.02
CA THR A 8 -13.64 -11.49 24.48
C THR A 8 -12.46 -12.07 25.28
N ASN A 9 -11.41 -11.29 25.59
CA ASN A 9 -10.25 -11.76 26.35
C ASN A 9 -10.62 -12.32 27.74
N LEU A 10 -11.64 -11.73 28.37
CA LEU A 10 -12.14 -12.15 29.69
C LEU A 10 -13.12 -13.32 29.62
N LYS A 11 -13.53 -13.76 28.42
CA LYS A 11 -14.39 -14.94 28.26
C LYS A 11 -13.51 -16.20 28.23
N PRO A 12 -13.68 -17.16 29.14
CA PRO A 12 -12.85 -18.37 29.15
C PRO A 12 -13.08 -19.22 27.91
N LEU A 13 -12.05 -19.95 27.49
CA LEU A 13 -12.13 -21.04 26.51
C LEU A 13 -11.90 -22.37 27.24
N TYR A 14 -12.84 -23.30 27.11
CA TYR A 14 -12.76 -24.63 27.71
C TYR A 14 -12.25 -25.62 26.67
N LEU A 15 -10.94 -25.81 26.60
CA LEU A 15 -10.32 -26.84 25.76
C LEU A 15 -10.40 -28.22 26.43
N THR A 16 -10.40 -28.25 27.75
CA THR A 16 -10.68 -29.42 28.59
C THR A 16 -11.83 -29.10 29.54
N LEU A 17 -12.56 -30.13 29.98
CA LEU A 17 -13.75 -29.96 30.84
C LEU A 17 -13.43 -29.40 32.24
N GLU A 18 -12.16 -29.36 32.62
CA GLU A 18 -11.75 -29.15 34.02
C GLU A 18 -11.14 -27.76 34.29
N ALA A 19 -10.63 -27.05 33.27
CA ALA A 19 -9.96 -25.78 33.47
C ALA A 19 -10.27 -24.72 32.39
N PRO A 20 -10.77 -23.53 32.77
CA PRO A 20 -10.90 -22.42 31.84
C PRO A 20 -9.51 -21.88 31.47
N SER A 21 -9.28 -21.67 30.18
CA SER A 21 -8.09 -20.99 29.67
C SER A 21 -8.44 -19.60 29.14
N PHE A 22 -7.56 -18.62 29.38
CA PHE A 22 -7.73 -17.24 28.93
C PHE A 22 -6.62 -16.90 27.93
N TYR A 23 -6.98 -16.15 26.91
CA TYR A 23 -6.08 -15.79 25.83
C TYR A 23 -6.29 -14.33 25.43
N THR A 24 -5.23 -13.73 24.91
CA THR A 24 -5.32 -12.44 24.23
C THR A 24 -5.64 -12.69 22.76
N TRP A 25 -6.80 -12.21 22.34
CA TRP A 25 -7.33 -12.42 21.00
C TRP A 25 -7.02 -11.23 20.09
N THR A 26 -6.73 -11.53 18.83
CA THR A 26 -6.62 -10.57 17.73
C THR A 26 -7.42 -11.07 16.52
N SER A 27 -7.59 -10.25 15.49
CA SER A 27 -8.28 -10.68 14.27
C SER A 27 -7.54 -11.83 13.58
N ALA A 28 -8.31 -12.73 12.97
CA ALA A 28 -7.78 -13.82 12.15
C ALA A 28 -7.49 -13.39 10.70
N VAL A 29 -7.39 -12.09 10.43
CA VAL A 29 -7.16 -11.53 9.09
C VAL A 29 -5.83 -12.05 8.51
N GLY A 30 -5.82 -12.38 7.21
CA GLY A 30 -4.69 -13.03 6.55
C GLY A 30 -4.62 -14.55 6.75
N PHE A 31 -5.39 -15.11 7.69
CA PHE A 31 -5.49 -16.55 7.94
C PHE A 31 -6.89 -17.09 7.64
N ALA A 32 -7.93 -16.36 8.02
CA ALA A 32 -9.33 -16.63 7.71
C ALA A 32 -9.89 -15.52 6.82
N LYS A 33 -10.75 -15.91 5.88
CA LYS A 33 -11.36 -15.03 4.88
C LYS A 33 -12.84 -15.35 4.72
N GLY A 34 -13.52 -14.52 3.93
CA GLY A 34 -14.93 -14.67 3.58
C GLY A 34 -15.84 -14.77 4.79
N ASP A 35 -16.84 -15.64 4.67
CA ASP A 35 -17.83 -15.89 5.72
C ASP A 35 -17.20 -16.49 6.98
N MET A 36 -16.11 -17.25 6.85
CA MET A 36 -15.40 -17.80 8.01
C MET A 36 -14.87 -16.68 8.89
N LEU A 37 -14.29 -15.63 8.29
CA LEU A 37 -13.83 -14.46 9.03
C LEU A 37 -15.00 -13.75 9.72
N CYS A 38 -16.12 -13.54 9.01
CA CYS A 38 -17.29 -12.82 9.56
C CYS A 38 -18.03 -13.55 10.68
N LYS A 39 -17.85 -14.87 10.83
CA LYS A 39 -18.30 -15.67 11.99
C LYS A 39 -17.44 -15.47 13.25
N HIS A 40 -16.98 -14.24 13.46
CA HIS A 40 -16.19 -13.79 14.60
C HIS A 40 -14.91 -14.62 14.84
N MET A 41 -14.20 -14.95 13.75
CA MET A 41 -12.96 -15.72 13.84
C MET A 41 -11.83 -14.87 14.40
N CYS A 42 -11.28 -15.30 15.54
CA CYS A 42 -10.18 -14.62 16.21
C CYS A 42 -9.00 -15.59 16.38
N ARG A 43 -7.79 -15.04 16.36
CA ARG A 43 -6.54 -15.77 16.59
C ARG A 43 -6.02 -15.47 17.99
N ALA A 44 -5.54 -16.51 18.69
CA ALA A 44 -4.82 -16.32 19.95
C ALA A 44 -3.39 -15.85 19.64
N LEU A 45 -3.00 -14.67 20.14
CA LEU A 45 -1.72 -14.02 19.79
C LEU A 45 -0.49 -14.89 20.05
N GLU A 46 -0.46 -15.63 21.16
CA GLU A 46 0.71 -16.41 21.59
C GLU A 46 0.65 -17.89 21.20
N GLN A 47 -0.54 -18.42 20.94
CA GLN A 47 -0.77 -19.85 20.74
C GLN A 47 -1.12 -20.20 19.29
N GLU A 48 -1.27 -19.17 18.44
CA GLU A 48 -1.46 -19.23 16.99
C GLU A 48 -2.64 -20.05 16.45
N PHE A 49 -3.50 -20.59 17.32
CA PHE A 49 -4.76 -21.22 16.92
C PHE A 49 -5.89 -20.19 16.75
N MET A 50 -6.92 -20.58 16.00
CA MET A 50 -8.07 -19.72 15.69
C MET A 50 -9.37 -20.37 16.13
N VAL A 51 -10.26 -19.58 16.72
CA VAL A 51 -11.61 -20.02 17.07
C VAL A 51 -12.61 -18.88 16.87
N SER A 52 -13.85 -19.26 16.64
CA SER A 52 -14.97 -18.33 16.71
C SER A 52 -15.22 -17.96 18.18
N ARG A 53 -15.27 -16.67 18.49
CA ARG A 53 -15.44 -16.17 19.86
C ARG A 53 -16.86 -15.76 20.19
N GLU A 54 -17.64 -15.42 19.18
CA GLU A 54 -19.06 -15.08 19.25
C GLU A 54 -19.75 -15.54 17.97
N GLU A 55 -21.05 -15.28 17.81
CA GLU A 55 -21.80 -15.72 16.62
C GLU A 55 -21.29 -15.05 15.33
N ARG A 56 -21.01 -13.74 15.38
CA ARG A 56 -20.59 -12.95 14.22
C ARG A 56 -19.96 -11.62 14.64
N PHE A 57 -19.10 -11.06 13.80
CA PHE A 57 -18.69 -9.66 13.94
C PHE A 57 -19.89 -8.73 13.70
N LEU A 58 -19.81 -7.51 14.24
CA LEU A 58 -20.80 -6.46 14.02
C LEU A 58 -20.94 -6.14 12.52
N ASP A 59 -22.18 -5.87 12.10
CA ASP A 59 -22.46 -5.51 10.72
C ASP A 59 -21.74 -4.20 10.36
N GLY A 60 -21.11 -4.18 9.19
CA GLY A 60 -20.25 -3.07 8.76
C GLY A 60 -18.77 -3.23 9.13
N THR A 61 -18.37 -4.33 9.79
CA THR A 61 -16.95 -4.65 9.98
C THR A 61 -16.31 -5.07 8.64
N ARG A 62 -15.17 -4.47 8.25
CA ARG A 62 -14.42 -4.83 7.02
C ARG A 62 -14.00 -6.30 7.03
N CYS A 63 -14.12 -6.99 5.90
CA CYS A 63 -13.71 -8.40 5.74
C CYS A 63 -12.95 -8.63 4.42
N GLU A 64 -12.04 -9.60 4.43
CA GLU A 64 -11.33 -10.04 3.23
C GLU A 64 -12.15 -11.11 2.49
N GLN A 65 -12.41 -10.93 1.20
CA GLN A 65 -13.14 -11.92 0.39
C GLN A 65 -12.30 -13.17 0.10
N ASP A 66 -12.96 -14.33 0.04
CA ASP A 66 -12.36 -15.56 -0.50
C ASP A 66 -12.42 -15.52 -2.04
N GLY A 67 -11.29 -15.25 -2.71
CA GLY A 67 -11.04 -15.57 -4.13
C GLY A 67 -12.06 -15.15 -5.21
N SER A 68 -11.67 -14.15 -6.03
CA SER A 68 -12.05 -13.89 -7.44
C SER A 68 -13.47 -14.23 -7.94
N GLY A 69 -14.50 -13.54 -7.46
CA GLY A 69 -15.82 -13.60 -8.11
C GLY A 69 -16.73 -12.40 -7.89
N HIS A 70 -16.48 -11.61 -6.85
CA HIS A 70 -17.33 -10.48 -6.48
C HIS A 70 -16.51 -9.19 -6.49
N HIS A 71 -16.52 -8.53 -7.66
CA HIS A 71 -15.88 -7.25 -7.92
C HIS A 71 -16.65 -6.10 -7.24
N GLY A 72 -16.68 -6.10 -5.90
CA GLY A 72 -17.05 -4.92 -5.13
C GLY A 72 -15.84 -4.01 -4.93
N ALA A 73 -16.08 -2.72 -4.65
CA ALA A 73 -15.03 -1.79 -4.25
C ALA A 73 -14.47 -2.10 -2.85
N PHE A 74 -15.30 -2.63 -1.96
CA PHE A 74 -14.92 -3.08 -0.62
C PHE A 74 -15.86 -4.18 -0.12
N SER A 75 -15.53 -4.81 1.01
CA SER A 75 -16.35 -5.88 1.59
C SER A 75 -16.58 -5.71 3.09
N LEU A 76 -17.79 -6.05 3.53
CA LEU A 76 -18.27 -5.88 4.90
C LEU A 76 -18.97 -7.14 5.40
N CYS A 77 -18.84 -7.43 6.69
CA CYS A 77 -19.67 -8.42 7.36
C CYS A 77 -21.12 -7.92 7.44
N VAL A 78 -22.04 -8.77 7.01
CA VAL A 78 -23.50 -8.59 7.14
C VAL A 78 -24.09 -9.92 7.56
N MET A 79 -24.69 -9.97 8.75
CA MET A 79 -25.28 -11.17 9.34
C MET A 79 -24.32 -12.37 9.39
N GLY A 80 -23.02 -12.12 9.61
CA GLY A 80 -22.00 -13.18 9.68
C GLY A 80 -21.48 -13.68 8.33
N SER A 81 -21.92 -13.11 7.21
CA SER A 81 -21.36 -13.37 5.88
C SER A 81 -20.59 -12.16 5.36
N CYS A 82 -19.51 -12.40 4.60
CA CYS A 82 -18.70 -11.34 4.00
C CYS A 82 -19.30 -10.94 2.65
N ARG A 83 -19.87 -9.74 2.58
CA ARG A 83 -20.61 -9.27 1.40
C ARG A 83 -19.85 -8.16 0.68
N ALA A 84 -19.94 -8.15 -0.64
CA ALA A 84 -19.29 -7.17 -1.49
C ALA A 84 -20.20 -5.94 -1.70
N PHE A 85 -19.60 -4.75 -1.69
CA PHE A 85 -20.28 -3.48 -1.88
C PHE A 85 -19.64 -2.72 -3.04
N GLY A 86 -20.46 -2.06 -3.85
CA GLY A 86 -19.98 -1.14 -4.88
C GLY A 86 -19.38 0.12 -4.26
N CYS A 87 -18.67 0.91 -5.07
CA CYS A 87 -18.14 2.21 -4.63
C CYS A 87 -19.23 3.21 -4.22
N ASP A 88 -20.49 2.95 -4.59
CA ASP A 88 -21.67 3.72 -4.20
C ASP A 88 -22.29 3.27 -2.88
N GLY A 89 -21.65 2.32 -2.19
CA GLY A 89 -22.11 1.82 -0.89
C GLY A 89 -23.29 0.86 -0.96
N GLN A 90 -23.70 0.44 -2.16
CA GLN A 90 -24.80 -0.51 -2.34
C GLN A 90 -24.29 -1.95 -2.36
N LEU A 91 -25.01 -2.83 -1.65
CA LEU A 91 -24.75 -4.26 -1.61
C LEU A 91 -24.86 -4.87 -3.01
N ASP A 92 -23.86 -5.68 -3.40
CA ASP A 92 -23.76 -6.34 -4.70
C ASP A 92 -23.84 -5.38 -5.92
N SER A 93 -23.61 -4.08 -5.70
CA SER A 93 -23.41 -3.11 -6.78
C SER A 93 -22.08 -3.38 -7.46
N LYS A 94 -22.12 -3.51 -8.78
CA LYS A 94 -20.93 -3.74 -9.62
C LYS A 94 -20.18 -2.44 -9.95
N LYS A 95 -20.53 -1.32 -9.32
CA LYS A 95 -19.83 -0.05 -9.56
C LYS A 95 -18.47 -0.07 -8.88
N THR A 96 -17.45 0.29 -9.64
CA THR A 96 -16.07 0.37 -9.19
C THR A 96 -15.57 1.80 -9.24
N MET A 97 -14.54 2.09 -8.46
CA MET A 97 -13.79 3.34 -8.60
C MET A 97 -13.05 3.35 -9.93
N ASP A 98 -13.00 4.50 -10.58
CA ASP A 98 -12.10 4.73 -11.71
C ASP A 98 -10.64 5.01 -11.21
N SER A 99 -9.72 5.29 -12.13
CA SER A 99 -8.31 5.55 -11.82
C SER A 99 -8.10 6.84 -11.01
N CYS A 100 -9.07 7.74 -11.07
CA CYS A 100 -9.11 9.00 -10.34
C CYS A 100 -9.81 8.87 -8.98
N LYS A 101 -10.20 7.64 -8.60
CA LYS A 101 -11.02 7.32 -7.41
C LYS A 101 -12.40 8.00 -7.43
N VAL A 102 -12.98 8.20 -8.61
CA VAL A 102 -14.37 8.61 -8.80
C VAL A 102 -15.24 7.38 -9.02
N CYS A 103 -16.30 7.23 -8.23
CA CYS A 103 -17.18 6.06 -8.32
C CYS A 103 -17.98 6.07 -9.64
N GLY A 104 -17.80 5.04 -10.47
CA GLY A 104 -18.41 4.97 -11.81
C GLY A 104 -17.89 6.03 -12.78
N GLY A 105 -16.70 6.58 -12.52
CA GLY A 105 -16.06 7.58 -13.37
C GLY A 105 -15.50 7.00 -14.67
N ASP A 106 -15.07 7.88 -15.56
CA ASP A 106 -14.58 7.60 -16.91
C ASP A 106 -13.07 7.90 -17.08
N ASN A 107 -12.34 8.10 -15.98
CA ASN A 107 -10.94 8.52 -15.93
C ASN A 107 -10.66 9.94 -16.49
N SER A 108 -11.67 10.80 -16.67
CA SER A 108 -11.48 12.13 -17.26
C SER A 108 -10.98 13.20 -16.29
N THR A 109 -11.08 12.99 -14.98
CA THR A 109 -10.81 14.01 -13.93
C THR A 109 -9.36 14.07 -13.45
N CYS A 110 -8.53 13.11 -13.84
CA CYS A 110 -7.12 13.03 -13.46
C CYS A 110 -6.21 12.83 -14.69
N THR A 111 -4.90 13.02 -14.49
CA THR A 111 -3.86 12.80 -15.50
C THR A 111 -2.82 11.82 -14.96
N LYS A 112 -2.37 10.89 -15.80
CA LYS A 112 -1.30 9.95 -15.46
C LYS A 112 0.06 10.63 -15.55
N VAL A 113 0.83 10.55 -14.48
CA VAL A 113 2.25 10.90 -14.42
C VAL A 113 3.05 9.60 -14.42
N SER A 114 4.18 9.57 -15.12
CA SER A 114 5.07 8.40 -15.16
C SER A 114 6.51 8.85 -15.28
N GLY A 115 7.43 8.04 -14.77
CA GLY A 115 8.85 8.36 -14.79
C GLY A 115 9.71 7.16 -14.44
N SER A 116 11.02 7.38 -14.47
CA SER A 116 12.03 6.39 -14.13
C SER A 116 13.13 7.02 -13.27
N TYR A 117 13.80 6.19 -12.48
CA TYR A 117 14.90 6.61 -11.62
C TYR A 117 15.98 5.52 -11.55
N THR A 118 17.22 5.90 -11.88
CA THR A 118 18.38 4.98 -11.92
C THR A 118 19.53 5.47 -11.05
N GLU A 119 19.31 6.56 -10.32
CA GLU A 119 20.32 7.27 -9.55
C GLU A 119 20.30 6.86 -8.07
N GLY A 120 21.19 7.43 -7.25
CA GLY A 120 21.21 7.18 -5.81
C GLY A 120 22.58 7.38 -5.19
N LYS A 121 22.63 7.33 -3.86
CA LYS A 121 23.86 7.49 -3.08
C LYS A 121 24.19 6.20 -2.35
N ALA A 122 25.47 5.83 -2.37
CA ALA A 122 25.94 4.62 -1.73
C ALA A 122 25.70 4.67 -0.22
N LYS A 123 25.13 3.60 0.34
CA LYS A 123 24.82 3.42 1.75
C LYS A 123 23.85 4.47 2.33
N GLU A 124 23.06 5.12 1.48
CA GLU A 124 22.08 6.13 1.89
C GLU A 124 20.72 5.84 1.27
N TYR A 125 19.65 6.25 1.96
CA TYR A 125 18.32 6.32 1.36
C TYR A 125 18.15 7.67 0.67
N VAL A 126 17.84 7.64 -0.61
CA VAL A 126 17.59 8.84 -1.41
C VAL A 126 16.13 8.88 -1.83
N THR A 127 15.43 9.95 -1.48
CA THR A 127 14.06 10.22 -1.98
C THR A 127 14.14 10.52 -3.46
N PHE A 128 13.42 9.75 -4.27
CA PHE A 128 13.28 10.00 -5.71
C PHE A 128 11.85 10.38 -6.10
N LEU A 129 10.87 10.07 -5.24
CA LEU A 129 9.47 10.39 -5.47
C LEU A 129 8.81 10.81 -4.16
N SER A 130 8.38 12.07 -4.08
CA SER A 130 7.46 12.56 -3.05
C SER A 130 6.08 12.65 -3.68
N LEU A 131 5.11 11.92 -3.13
CA LEU A 131 3.78 11.83 -3.72
C LEU A 131 2.97 13.11 -3.42
N PRO A 132 2.42 13.79 -4.43
CA PRO A 132 1.48 14.88 -4.21
C PRO A 132 0.24 14.41 -3.43
N TYR A 133 -0.42 15.35 -2.75
CA TYR A 133 -1.75 15.12 -2.18
C TYR A 133 -2.74 14.72 -3.28
N HIS A 134 -3.65 13.82 -2.93
CA HIS A 134 -4.67 13.25 -3.82
C HIS A 134 -4.11 12.42 -4.99
N SER A 135 -2.89 11.90 -4.86
CA SER A 135 -2.38 10.92 -5.82
C SER A 135 -3.13 9.60 -5.69
N THR A 136 -3.47 8.98 -6.81
CA THR A 136 -4.22 7.72 -6.86
C THR A 136 -3.48 6.68 -7.69
N LEU A 137 -3.69 5.40 -7.37
CA LEU A 137 -3.10 4.24 -8.08
C LEU A 137 -1.59 4.41 -8.33
N VAL A 138 -0.86 4.72 -7.27
CA VAL A 138 0.60 4.81 -7.35
C VAL A 138 1.16 3.41 -7.50
N HIS A 139 1.99 3.24 -8.52
CA HIS A 139 2.70 2.01 -8.80
C HIS A 139 4.18 2.32 -9.00
N VAL A 140 5.03 1.69 -8.20
CA VAL A 140 6.49 1.82 -8.28
C VAL A 140 7.08 0.42 -8.36
N THR A 141 7.98 0.21 -9.31
CA THR A 141 8.64 -1.06 -9.55
C THR A 141 10.14 -0.86 -9.56
N ASN A 142 10.89 -1.66 -8.80
CA ASN A 142 12.35 -1.77 -8.93
C ASN A 142 12.72 -3.09 -9.59
N TRP A 143 13.29 -3.01 -10.79
CA TRP A 143 13.67 -4.16 -11.61
C TRP A 143 15.03 -4.75 -11.22
N ARG A 144 15.81 -4.06 -10.35
CA ARG A 144 17.14 -4.51 -9.92
C ARG A 144 17.33 -4.48 -8.39
N PRO A 145 16.57 -5.30 -7.63
CA PRO A 145 16.61 -5.27 -6.16
C PRO A 145 17.74 -6.09 -5.50
N LEU A 146 18.72 -6.57 -6.27
CA LEU A 146 19.83 -7.38 -5.72
C LEU A 146 20.77 -6.56 -4.81
N PHE A 147 21.06 -5.32 -5.21
CA PHE A 147 21.97 -4.41 -4.49
C PHE A 147 21.34 -3.07 -4.13
N THR A 148 20.05 -2.94 -4.44
CA THR A 148 19.24 -1.78 -4.12
C THR A 148 17.92 -2.26 -3.54
N HIS A 149 17.25 -1.43 -2.75
CA HIS A 149 15.92 -1.76 -2.27
C HIS A 149 15.08 -0.51 -2.03
N LEU A 150 13.77 -0.64 -2.13
CA LEU A 150 12.82 0.44 -1.92
C LEU A 150 12.55 0.65 -0.42
N ALA A 151 12.20 1.88 -0.07
CA ALA A 151 11.67 2.24 1.23
C ALA A 151 10.54 3.24 1.06
N VAL A 152 9.59 3.20 1.99
CA VAL A 152 8.45 4.12 2.02
C VAL A 152 8.40 4.77 3.38
N LYS A 153 8.34 6.10 3.38
CA LYS A 153 8.06 6.90 4.56
C LYS A 153 6.67 7.49 4.49
N VAL A 154 5.95 7.43 5.60
CA VAL A 154 4.66 8.08 5.80
C VAL A 154 4.82 9.02 6.99
N LYS A 155 4.54 10.32 6.81
CA LYS A 155 4.76 11.36 7.84
C LYS A 155 6.17 11.31 8.46
N GLY A 156 7.17 11.06 7.62
CA GLY A 156 8.58 10.97 8.03
C GLY A 156 9.00 9.65 8.72
N GLN A 157 8.07 8.72 8.97
CA GLN A 157 8.36 7.43 9.58
C GLN A 157 8.43 6.32 8.53
N TYR A 158 9.44 5.44 8.60
CA TYR A 158 9.55 4.31 7.69
C TYR A 158 8.48 3.25 8.00
N VAL A 159 7.60 3.02 7.03
CA VAL A 159 6.63 1.91 7.05
C VAL A 159 7.12 0.70 6.26
N VAL A 160 8.02 0.93 5.29
CA VAL A 160 8.73 -0.10 4.53
C VAL A 160 10.24 0.14 4.63
N ALA A 161 10.99 -0.91 4.95
CA ALA A 161 12.45 -0.90 5.13
C ALA A 161 12.95 0.13 6.18
N GLY A 162 13.91 1.00 5.83
CA GLY A 162 14.45 2.05 6.71
C GLY A 162 15.66 1.67 7.56
N LYS A 163 16.04 0.38 7.63
CA LYS A 163 17.16 -0.13 8.47
C LYS A 163 18.38 -0.61 7.65
N GLY A 164 18.59 -0.04 6.47
CA GLY A 164 19.66 -0.46 5.53
C GLY A 164 19.54 -1.89 4.99
N LYS A 165 18.38 -2.53 5.13
CA LYS A 165 18.07 -3.88 4.64
C LYS A 165 16.72 -3.86 3.93
N ILE A 166 16.59 -4.69 2.89
CA ILE A 166 15.32 -4.93 2.20
C ILE A 166 14.26 -5.44 3.18
N SER A 167 13.01 -5.01 3.01
CA SER A 167 11.89 -5.48 3.82
C SER A 167 11.27 -6.76 3.23
N LEU A 168 10.53 -7.51 4.03
CA LEU A 168 9.63 -8.56 3.52
C LEU A 168 8.34 -7.93 2.99
N ASN A 169 7.40 -8.74 2.52
CA ASN A 169 6.09 -8.24 2.11
C ASN A 169 5.41 -7.51 3.29
N VAL A 170 4.96 -6.30 3.04
CA VAL A 170 4.31 -5.44 4.05
C VAL A 170 3.05 -4.87 3.43
N THR A 171 1.96 -4.87 4.20
CA THR A 171 0.76 -4.09 3.88
C THR A 171 0.52 -3.14 5.05
N TYR A 172 0.52 -1.83 4.77
CA TYR A 172 0.38 -0.78 5.77
C TYR A 172 -0.88 0.05 5.50
N PRO A 173 -1.66 0.41 6.55
CA PRO A 173 -1.50 -0.02 7.93
C PRO A 173 -2.06 -1.44 8.17
N SER A 174 -3.01 -1.89 7.33
CA SER A 174 -3.59 -3.24 7.37
C SER A 174 -4.20 -3.61 6.01
N VAL A 175 -4.39 -4.91 5.75
CA VAL A 175 -5.01 -5.45 4.53
C VAL A 175 -6.53 -5.18 4.44
N LEU A 176 -7.15 -4.71 5.53
CA LEU A 176 -8.57 -4.38 5.57
C LEU A 176 -8.88 -2.90 5.31
N GLU A 177 -7.86 -2.04 5.29
CA GLU A 177 -8.05 -0.62 5.05
C GLU A 177 -8.28 -0.34 3.56
N ASP A 178 -9.10 0.68 3.28
CA ASP A 178 -9.43 1.07 1.90
C ASP A 178 -8.24 1.71 1.18
N SER A 179 -7.40 2.44 1.91
CA SER A 179 -6.18 3.07 1.40
C SER A 179 -4.97 2.42 2.05
N GLN A 180 -4.43 1.42 1.37
CA GLN A 180 -3.26 0.67 1.81
C GLN A 180 -2.02 0.98 0.96
N ILE A 181 -0.87 0.80 1.58
CA ILE A 181 0.44 0.72 0.93
C ILE A 181 0.82 -0.76 0.93
N ASN A 182 0.88 -1.36 -0.26
CA ASN A 182 1.26 -2.75 -0.45
C ASN A 182 2.67 -2.82 -1.05
N TYR A 183 3.61 -3.34 -0.28
CA TYR A 183 4.97 -3.61 -0.72
C TYR A 183 5.18 -5.11 -0.87
N LYS A 184 5.60 -5.53 -2.07
CA LYS A 184 5.86 -6.92 -2.42
C LYS A 184 7.27 -7.09 -2.94
N VAL A 185 7.92 -8.17 -2.52
CA VAL A 185 9.18 -8.65 -3.08
C VAL A 185 8.92 -9.96 -3.78
N PHE A 186 9.22 -10.02 -5.07
CA PHE A 186 9.22 -11.25 -5.84
C PHE A 186 10.61 -11.85 -5.82
N LEU A 187 10.67 -13.18 -5.77
CA LEU A 187 11.90 -13.93 -5.65
C LEU A 187 12.19 -14.75 -6.91
N THR A 188 13.47 -14.97 -7.18
CA THR A 188 13.94 -15.98 -8.14
C THR A 188 13.77 -17.38 -7.57
N LYS A 189 14.08 -18.41 -8.38
CA LYS A 189 14.13 -19.81 -7.93
C LYS A 189 15.12 -20.04 -6.78
N ASP A 190 16.16 -19.21 -6.69
CA ASP A 190 17.20 -19.29 -5.65
C ASP A 190 16.87 -18.42 -4.42
N ASN A 191 15.62 -17.97 -4.29
CA ASN A 191 15.16 -17.07 -3.23
C ASN A 191 15.89 -15.72 -3.18
N LEU A 192 16.38 -15.22 -4.33
CA LEU A 192 16.97 -13.89 -4.43
C LEU A 192 15.91 -12.86 -4.89
N PRO A 193 15.97 -11.60 -4.43
CA PRO A 193 15.08 -10.56 -4.92
C PRO A 193 15.19 -10.39 -6.44
N SER A 194 14.07 -10.54 -7.15
CA SER A 194 13.96 -10.36 -8.59
C SER A 194 13.24 -9.07 -8.99
N LEU A 195 12.23 -8.68 -8.21
CA LEU A 195 11.42 -7.49 -8.45
C LEU A 195 10.90 -6.96 -7.11
N GLU A 196 10.90 -5.64 -6.91
CA GLU A 196 10.12 -5.01 -5.84
C GLU A 196 8.98 -4.21 -6.44
N GLU A 197 7.81 -4.26 -5.82
CA GLU A 197 6.67 -3.43 -6.15
C GLU A 197 6.14 -2.70 -4.92
N VAL A 198 5.85 -1.41 -5.07
CA VAL A 198 5.06 -0.62 -4.13
C VAL A 198 3.80 -0.17 -4.85
N HIS A 199 2.66 -0.55 -4.30
CA HIS A 199 1.34 -0.07 -4.71
C HIS A 199 0.76 0.80 -3.60
N VAL A 200 0.30 2.00 -3.93
CA VAL A 200 -0.48 2.85 -3.03
C VAL A 200 -1.83 3.12 -3.67
N ASP A 201 -2.90 2.64 -3.03
CA ASP A 201 -4.25 2.77 -3.56
C ASP A 201 -4.67 4.24 -3.68
N GLY A 202 -4.45 5.02 -2.61
CA GLY A 202 -4.87 6.42 -2.52
C GLY A 202 -6.40 6.59 -2.45
N PRO A 203 -6.90 7.83 -2.39
CA PRO A 203 -6.18 9.08 -2.56
C PRO A 203 -5.24 9.38 -1.37
N THR A 204 -4.01 9.79 -1.66
CA THR A 204 -3.03 10.15 -0.63
C THR A 204 -3.48 11.40 0.14
N GLN A 205 -3.53 11.30 1.47
CA GLN A 205 -3.86 12.42 2.38
C GLN A 205 -2.71 12.75 3.33
N GLU A 206 -1.63 11.99 3.25
CA GLU A 206 -0.47 12.08 4.11
C GLU A 206 0.77 12.30 3.26
N ASP A 207 1.79 12.91 3.84
CA ASP A 207 3.09 13.05 3.17
C ASP A 207 3.74 11.67 3.03
N ILE A 208 3.81 11.18 1.79
CA ILE A 208 4.42 9.89 1.45
C ILE A 208 5.65 10.13 0.58
N GLU A 209 6.79 9.65 1.06
CA GLU A 209 8.06 9.67 0.33
C GLU A 209 8.50 8.26 0.00
N ILE A 210 8.85 8.02 -1.27
CA ILE A 210 9.41 6.77 -1.74
C ILE A 210 10.90 7.00 -2.00
N GLN A 211 11.70 6.17 -1.35
CA GLN A 211 13.15 6.24 -1.35
C GLN A 211 13.75 4.96 -1.90
N VAL A 212 14.98 5.07 -2.40
CA VAL A 212 15.80 3.91 -2.75
C VAL A 212 17.08 3.92 -1.93
N TYR A 213 17.45 2.76 -1.42
CA TYR A 213 18.77 2.52 -0.85
C TYR A 213 19.66 1.85 -1.88
N ARG A 214 20.91 2.30 -1.97
CA ARG A 214 21.90 1.70 -2.86
C ARG A 214 23.09 1.20 -2.05
N ARG A 215 23.39 -0.11 -2.13
CA ARG A 215 24.45 -0.71 -1.29
C ARG A 215 25.88 -0.32 -1.70
N TYR A 216 26.14 -0.27 -3.00
CA TYR A 216 27.47 -0.02 -3.57
C TYR A 216 27.51 1.34 -4.28
N ALA A 217 28.69 1.91 -4.43
CA ALA A 217 28.86 3.16 -5.18
C ALA A 217 28.90 2.94 -6.70
N LYS A 218 28.87 4.04 -7.47
CA LYS A 218 28.84 4.00 -8.94
C LYS A 218 30.04 3.29 -9.55
N GLU A 219 31.20 3.32 -8.89
CA GLU A 219 32.40 2.65 -9.38
C GLU A 219 32.29 1.12 -9.45
N PHE A 220 31.30 0.50 -8.79
CA PHE A 220 31.05 -0.95 -8.86
C PHE A 220 30.23 -1.38 -10.08
N GLY A 221 29.95 -0.45 -11.01
CA GLY A 221 29.32 -0.72 -12.29
C GLY A 221 27.78 -0.66 -12.27
N ASP A 222 27.20 -0.68 -13.47
CA ASP A 222 25.76 -0.42 -13.69
C ASP A 222 24.83 -1.49 -13.12
N ALA A 223 25.35 -2.70 -12.88
CA ALA A 223 24.61 -3.76 -12.21
C ALA A 223 24.22 -3.39 -10.76
N THR A 224 24.91 -2.40 -10.16
CA THR A 224 24.62 -1.91 -8.80
C THR A 224 23.69 -0.68 -8.79
N ASN A 225 23.36 -0.14 -9.97
CA ASN A 225 22.40 0.96 -10.08
C ASN A 225 20.97 0.42 -9.89
N PRO A 226 20.09 1.20 -9.25
CA PRO A 226 18.66 0.87 -9.26
C PRO A 226 18.10 1.01 -10.67
N ASP A 227 16.98 0.35 -10.90
CA ASP A 227 16.23 0.41 -12.15
C ASP A 227 14.76 0.55 -11.78
N ILE A 228 14.34 1.78 -11.51
CA ILE A 228 13.02 2.07 -10.96
C ILE A 228 12.15 2.71 -12.01
N THR A 229 10.92 2.22 -12.14
CA THR A 229 9.85 2.84 -12.93
C THR A 229 8.67 3.14 -12.03
N PHE A 230 8.03 4.29 -12.20
CA PHE A 230 6.85 4.66 -11.42
C PHE A 230 5.78 5.30 -12.28
N SER A 231 4.53 5.15 -11.84
CA SER A 231 3.37 5.86 -12.38
C SER A 231 2.33 6.12 -11.31
N TYR A 232 1.61 7.22 -11.42
CA TYR A 232 0.49 7.57 -10.54
C TYR A 232 -0.44 8.53 -11.26
N PHE A 233 -1.64 8.74 -10.72
CA PHE A 233 -2.59 9.71 -11.24
C PHE A 233 -2.73 10.90 -10.29
N VAL A 234 -2.88 12.09 -10.85
CA VAL A 234 -3.13 13.33 -10.10
C VAL A 234 -4.37 14.05 -10.65
N PRO A 235 -5.21 14.67 -9.80
CA PRO A 235 -6.35 15.45 -10.26
C PRO A 235 -5.91 16.58 -11.20
N LYS A 236 -6.68 16.84 -12.27
CA LYS A 236 -6.35 17.89 -13.26
C LYS A 236 -6.34 19.29 -12.67
N GLU A 237 -7.11 19.54 -11.61
CA GLU A 237 -7.17 20.84 -10.94
C GLU A 237 -5.83 21.23 -10.25
N ASN A 238 -4.97 20.26 -9.96
CA ASN A 238 -3.65 20.49 -9.33
C ASN A 238 -2.51 20.72 -10.32
N LEU A 239 -2.77 20.82 -11.63
CA LEU A 239 -1.75 21.18 -12.62
C LEU A 239 -1.62 22.70 -12.71
N THR A 240 -1.18 23.36 -11.63
CA THR A 240 -0.61 24.71 -11.74
C THR A 240 0.74 24.58 -12.44
N TYR A 241 0.79 24.93 -13.72
CA TYR A 241 2.03 25.03 -14.47
C TYR A 241 2.93 26.08 -13.80
N LEU A 242 3.93 25.65 -13.05
CA LEU A 242 4.94 26.54 -12.50
C LEU A 242 6.02 26.75 -13.57
N TRP A 243 6.01 27.91 -14.21
CA TRP A 243 7.08 28.30 -15.11
C TRP A 243 8.35 28.53 -14.29
N VAL A 244 9.31 27.60 -14.38
CA VAL A 244 10.65 27.79 -13.81
C VAL A 244 11.50 28.49 -14.88
N PRO A 245 11.91 29.75 -14.67
CA PRO A 245 12.81 30.41 -15.60
C PRO A 245 14.16 29.69 -15.59
N GLN A 246 14.51 29.07 -16.73
CA GLN A 246 15.82 28.49 -16.92
C GLN A 246 16.79 29.61 -17.34
N GLN A 247 17.67 30.03 -16.44
CA GLN A 247 18.76 30.94 -16.80
C GLN A 247 19.79 30.17 -17.65
N GLY A 248 19.75 30.43 -18.96
CA GLY A 248 20.76 29.99 -19.91
C GLY A 248 21.53 31.20 -20.49
N PRO A 249 22.69 30.96 -21.12
CA PRO A 249 23.36 32.02 -21.88
C PRO A 249 22.41 32.55 -22.95
N CYS A 250 22.31 33.88 -23.06
CA CYS A 250 21.48 34.51 -24.08
C CYS A 250 21.97 34.05 -25.46
N SER A 251 21.07 33.49 -26.26
CA SER A 251 21.36 33.06 -27.64
C SER A 251 21.57 34.22 -28.60
N VAL A 252 21.30 35.45 -28.15
CA VAL A 252 21.40 36.68 -28.93
C VAL A 252 22.04 37.77 -28.09
N THR A 253 22.92 38.55 -28.70
CA THR A 253 23.44 39.80 -28.13
C THR A 253 22.39 40.90 -28.30
N CYS A 254 22.09 41.64 -27.24
CA CYS A 254 21.20 42.79 -27.31
C CYS A 254 21.76 43.81 -28.31
N GLY A 255 20.93 44.25 -29.26
CA GLY A 255 21.32 45.26 -30.24
C GLY A 255 21.59 46.60 -29.57
N GLU A 256 22.66 47.27 -30.00
CA GLU A 256 22.96 48.64 -29.58
C GLU A 256 21.84 49.56 -30.08
N GLY A 257 21.07 50.11 -29.14
CA GLY A 257 20.15 51.21 -29.44
C GLY A 257 20.97 52.49 -29.57
N GLU A 258 20.98 53.09 -30.76
CA GLU A 258 21.49 54.45 -30.95
C GLU A 258 20.57 55.47 -30.27
N ALA A 259 21.20 56.46 -29.63
CA ALA A 259 20.57 57.51 -28.82
C ALA A 259 20.00 58.66 -29.66
#